data_AF-A0A645AJ93-F1
#
_entry.id   AF-A0A645AJ93-F1
#
_cell.length_a   1.000
_cell.length_b   1.000
_cell.length_c   1.000
_cell.angle_alpha   90.00
_cell.angle_beta   90.00
_cell.angle_gamma   90.00
#
_symmetry.space_group_name_H-M   'P 1'
#
loop_
_entity.id
_entity.type
_entity.pdbx_description
1 polymer ?
#
loop_
_entity_poly.entity_id
_entity_poly.type
_entity_poly.pdbx_seq_one_letter_code
_entity_poly.pdbx_strand_id
1 'polypeptide(L)'
;MMIFSGAFAQTSVNSDTISIKKGFETSLIYNGKALSMRQFSTMTTGMDDVQNYISRANLNRGFATGFALTSGFLIGWSIGGVIAGQEMNWGIAGAGAGAFLVALPFIAGYNSNAKRAAEIYNSKIGAKMVVH
;
A
#
# COMPACT_ATOMS: atom_id res chain seq x y z
N MET A 1 -38.70 29.27 -28.37
CA MET A 1 -37.57 28.39 -28.71
C MET A 1 -37.16 27.64 -27.44
N MET A 2 -37.59 26.38 -27.31
CA MET A 2 -37.22 25.51 -26.20
C MET A 2 -35.85 24.91 -26.50
N ILE A 3 -34.89 25.04 -25.58
CA ILE A 3 -33.69 24.22 -25.58
C ILE A 3 -33.67 23.46 -24.26
N PHE A 4 -34.14 22.21 -24.33
CA PHE A 4 -33.75 21.17 -23.39
C PHE A 4 -32.27 20.85 -23.63
N SER A 5 -31.45 20.84 -22.60
CA SER A 5 -30.19 20.07 -22.61
C SER A 5 -29.73 19.79 -21.18
N GLY A 6 -30.03 18.58 -20.74
CA GLY A 6 -29.19 17.76 -19.88
C GLY A 6 -28.83 18.34 -18.51
N ALA A 7 -29.69 18.10 -17.52
CA ALA A 7 -29.21 17.89 -16.17
C ALA A 7 -28.25 16.69 -16.20
N PHE A 8 -26.94 16.95 -16.22
CA PHE A 8 -25.99 15.98 -15.70
C PHE A 8 -26.27 15.90 -14.21
N ALA A 9 -27.15 14.97 -13.82
CA ALA A 9 -27.05 14.35 -12.52
C ALA A 9 -25.68 13.67 -12.47
N GLN A 10 -24.62 14.41 -12.14
CA GLN A 10 -23.50 13.82 -11.42
C GLN A 10 -24.10 13.35 -10.10
N THR A 11 -24.72 12.17 -10.13
CA THR A 11 -24.77 11.38 -8.92
C THR A 11 -23.31 11.18 -8.57
N SER A 12 -22.84 11.99 -7.64
CA SER A 12 -21.67 11.66 -6.86
C SER A 12 -22.12 10.42 -6.11
N VAL A 13 -22.03 9.24 -6.75
CA VAL A 13 -21.97 8.01 -6.01
C VAL A 13 -20.70 8.19 -5.20
N ASN A 14 -20.83 8.72 -3.98
CA ASN A 14 -19.98 8.31 -2.88
C ASN A 14 -20.24 6.82 -2.75
N SER A 15 -19.66 6.06 -3.67
CA SER A 15 -19.75 4.64 -3.66
C SER A 15 -18.91 4.25 -2.47
N ASP A 16 -19.47 3.47 -1.55
CA ASP A 16 -18.75 2.82 -0.45
C ASP A 16 -17.68 1.83 -0.97
N THR A 17 -17.23 1.99 -2.22
CA THR A 17 -16.24 1.21 -2.92
C THR A 17 -14.85 1.69 -2.54
N ILE A 18 -13.96 0.74 -2.33
CA ILE A 18 -12.54 0.99 -2.16
C ILE A 18 -11.91 1.02 -3.55
N SER A 19 -11.26 2.14 -3.90
CA SER A 19 -10.41 2.24 -5.07
C SER A 19 -8.94 2.01 -4.73
N ILE A 20 -8.18 1.56 -5.72
CA ILE A 20 -6.78 1.19 -5.56
C ILE A 20 -5.94 2.17 -6.34
N LYS A 21 -5.01 2.86 -5.68
CA LYS A 21 -3.97 3.63 -6.33
C LYS A 21 -2.68 2.82 -6.36
N LYS A 22 -2.19 2.51 -7.56
CA LYS A 22 -0.92 1.79 -7.72
C LYS A 22 0.28 2.68 -7.39
N GLY A 23 1.26 2.10 -6.73
CA GLY A 23 2.54 2.72 -6.36
C GLY A 23 3.53 1.64 -5.94
N PHE A 24 4.67 2.05 -5.41
CA PHE A 24 5.63 1.12 -4.79
C PHE A 24 4.95 0.33 -3.66
N GLU A 25 4.23 1.05 -2.79
CA GLU A 25 3.24 0.50 -1.87
C GLU A 25 1.83 0.87 -2.37
N THR A 26 0.94 -0.12 -2.49
CA THR A 26 -0.46 0.07 -2.91
C THR A 26 -1.21 0.90 -1.88
N SER A 27 -1.83 2.00 -2.32
CA SER A 27 -2.68 2.82 -1.46
C SER A 27 -4.16 2.52 -1.73
N LEU A 28 -4.92 2.29 -0.66
CA LEU A 28 -6.38 2.15 -0.74
C LEU A 28 -7.00 3.54 -0.58
N ILE A 29 -8.04 3.83 -1.36
CA ILE A 29 -8.78 5.08 -1.29
C ILE A 29 -10.25 4.73 -1.02
N TYR A 30 -10.83 5.39 -0.03
CA TYR A 30 -12.24 5.26 0.32
C TYR A 30 -12.83 6.67 0.47
N ASN A 31 -13.93 6.95 -0.25
CA ASN A 31 -14.57 8.27 -0.28
C ASN A 31 -13.58 9.43 -0.55
N GLY A 32 -12.67 9.22 -1.51
CA GLY A 32 -11.67 10.21 -1.92
C GLY A 32 -10.51 10.42 -0.94
N LYS A 33 -10.47 9.70 0.19
CA LYS A 33 -9.41 9.79 1.21
C LYS A 33 -8.58 8.52 1.22
N ALA A 34 -7.28 8.67 1.52
CA ALA A 34 -6.41 7.52 1.74
C ALA A 34 -6.93 6.71 2.94
N LEU A 35 -7.17 5.43 2.71
CA LEU A 35 -7.64 4.47 3.70
C LEU A 35 -6.43 3.71 4.24
N SER A 36 -6.12 3.89 5.52
CA SER A 36 -5.08 3.09 6.16
C SER A 36 -5.53 1.65 6.37
N MET A 37 -4.59 0.71 6.41
CA MET A 37 -4.90 -0.71 6.64
C MET A 37 -5.57 -0.94 8.02
N ARG A 38 -5.27 -0.08 9.01
CA ARG A 38 -5.91 -0.11 10.32
C ARG A 38 -7.38 0.32 10.25
N GLN A 39 -7.67 1.43 9.56
CA GLN A 39 -9.05 1.86 9.33
C GLN A 39 -9.82 0.82 8.51
N PHE A 40 -9.17 0.24 7.50
CA PHE A 40 -9.79 -0.82 6.69
C PHE A 40 -10.15 -2.05 7.54
N SER A 41 -9.26 -2.47 8.44
CA SER A 41 -9.54 -3.53 9.40
C SER A 41 -10.74 -3.17 10.29
N THR A 42 -10.79 -1.95 10.86
CA THR A 42 -11.92 -1.54 11.69
C THR A 42 -13.24 -1.53 10.92
N MET A 43 -13.25 -1.02 9.68
CA MET A 43 -14.44 -0.96 8.83
C MET A 43 -14.96 -2.35 8.40
N THR A 44 -14.10 -3.36 8.39
CA THR A 44 -14.43 -4.72 7.95
C THR A 44 -14.48 -5.72 9.10
N THR A 45 -14.67 -5.21 10.33
CA THR A 45 -14.86 -6.06 11.51
C THR A 45 -16.04 -7.01 11.29
N GLY A 46 -15.86 -8.30 11.55
CA GLY A 46 -16.85 -9.34 11.27
C GLY A 46 -16.84 -9.90 9.85
N MET A 47 -15.92 -9.46 8.98
CA MET A 47 -15.68 -10.06 7.66
C MET A 47 -14.39 -10.87 7.66
N ASP A 48 -14.42 -12.10 8.17
CA ASP A 48 -13.23 -12.95 8.37
C ASP A 48 -12.39 -13.13 7.10
N ASP A 49 -13.04 -13.30 5.95
CA ASP A 49 -12.37 -13.40 4.65
C ASP A 49 -11.50 -12.16 4.36
N VAL A 50 -12.02 -10.97 4.65
CA VAL A 50 -11.34 -9.69 4.41
C VAL A 50 -10.22 -9.49 5.44
N GLN A 51 -10.49 -9.78 6.70
CA GLN A 51 -9.53 -9.65 7.80
C GLN A 51 -8.30 -10.54 7.63
N ASN A 52 -8.45 -11.75 7.06
CA ASN A 52 -7.32 -12.63 6.77
C ASN A 52 -6.33 -11.97 5.80
N TYR A 53 -6.81 -11.37 4.70
CA TYR A 53 -5.95 -10.67 3.75
C TYR A 53 -5.38 -9.37 4.33
N ILE A 54 -6.16 -8.62 5.12
CA ILE A 54 -5.66 -7.43 5.84
C ILE A 54 -4.52 -7.81 6.80
N SER A 55 -4.67 -8.91 7.54
CA SER A 55 -3.65 -9.39 8.49
C SER A 55 -2.37 -9.80 7.77
N ARG A 56 -2.47 -10.54 6.67
CA ARG A 56 -1.33 -10.90 5.82
C ARG A 56 -0.64 -9.67 5.21
N ALA A 57 -1.42 -8.67 4.78
CA ALA A 57 -0.87 -7.42 4.32
C ALA A 57 -0.07 -6.74 5.45
N ASN A 58 -0.63 -6.60 6.65
CA ASN A 58 0.08 -5.99 7.78
C ASN A 58 1.37 -6.74 8.16
N LEU A 59 1.35 -8.07 8.17
CA LEU A 59 2.55 -8.88 8.42
C LEU A 59 3.64 -8.60 7.38
N ASN A 60 3.27 -8.64 6.09
CA ASN A 60 4.19 -8.33 5.00
C ASN A 60 4.73 -6.90 5.07
N ARG A 61 3.89 -5.92 5.43
CA ARG A 61 4.33 -4.54 5.66
C ARG A 61 5.34 -4.43 6.80
N GLY A 62 5.13 -5.17 7.88
CA GLY A 62 6.05 -5.24 9.02
C GLY A 62 7.44 -5.71 8.59
N PHE A 63 7.52 -6.84 7.88
CA PHE A 63 8.77 -7.35 7.35
C PHE A 63 9.42 -6.37 6.35
N ALA A 64 8.64 -5.88 5.38
CA ALA A 64 9.12 -4.91 4.40
C ALA A 64 9.73 -3.67 5.06
N THR A 65 9.05 -3.11 6.06
CA THR A 65 9.51 -1.93 6.80
C THR A 65 10.77 -2.22 7.59
N GLY A 66 10.82 -3.36 8.30
CA GLY A 66 12.01 -3.75 9.06
C GLY A 66 13.25 -3.89 8.18
N PHE A 67 13.13 -4.58 7.04
CA PHE A 67 14.22 -4.69 6.09
C PHE A 67 14.58 -3.35 5.46
N ALA A 68 13.61 -2.57 4.99
CA ALA A 68 13.86 -1.28 4.35
C ALA A 68 14.55 -0.27 5.29
N LEU A 69 14.13 -0.19 6.56
CA LEU A 69 14.77 0.67 7.55
C LEU A 69 16.21 0.24 7.83
N THR A 70 16.42 -1.06 8.02
CA THR A 70 17.77 -1.61 8.26
C THR A 70 18.68 -1.37 7.06
N SER A 71 18.18 -1.62 5.85
CA SER A 71 18.89 -1.36 4.60
C SER A 71 19.25 0.11 4.43
N GLY A 72 18.29 1.01 4.62
CA GLY A 72 18.50 2.45 4.53
C GLY A 72 19.54 2.93 5.54
N PHE A 73 19.52 2.38 6.75
CA PHE A 73 20.52 2.68 7.78
C PHE A 73 21.92 2.21 7.36
N LEU A 74 22.09 0.97 6.89
CA LEU A 74 23.41 0.45 6.51
C LEU A 74 24.00 1.18 5.29
N ILE A 75 23.18 1.43 4.28
CA ILE A 75 23.58 2.20 3.09
C ILE A 75 23.92 3.63 3.51
N GLY A 76 23.03 4.27 4.28
CA GLY A 76 23.21 5.64 4.75
C GLY A 76 24.43 5.81 5.64
N TRP A 77 24.72 4.85 6.52
CA TRP A 77 25.93 4.84 7.36
C TRP A 77 27.20 4.81 6.51
N SER A 78 27.23 3.96 5.49
CA SER A 78 28.39 3.84 4.59
C SER A 78 28.63 5.13 3.82
N ILE A 79 27.56 5.75 3.30
CA ILE A 79 27.63 7.05 2.58
C ILE A 79 28.02 8.18 3.55
N GLY A 80 27.44 8.22 4.74
CA GLY A 80 27.74 9.22 5.77
C GLY A 80 29.20 9.17 6.22
N GLY A 81 29.78 7.97 6.32
CA GLY A 81 31.20 7.77 6.56
C GLY A 81 32.07 8.43 5.50
N VAL A 82 31.73 8.23 4.21
CA VAL A 82 32.46 8.87 3.10
C VAL A 82 32.42 10.39 3.18
N ILE A 83 31.26 10.96 3.51
CA ILE A 83 31.11 12.41 3.70
C ILE A 83 31.98 12.90 4.87
N ALA A 84 32.14 12.09 5.91
CA ALA A 84 33.01 12.37 7.05
C ALA A 84 34.52 12.12 6.79
N GLY A 85 34.91 11.83 5.54
CA GLY A 85 36.30 11.58 5.15
C GLY A 85 36.80 10.17 5.45
N GLN A 86 35.90 9.23 5.78
CA GLN A 86 36.23 7.80 5.87
C GLN A 86 36.19 7.15 4.48
N GLU A 87 36.84 5.99 4.33
CA GLU A 87 36.67 5.18 3.14
C GLU A 87 35.30 4.49 3.11
N MET A 88 34.78 4.24 1.90
CA MET A 88 33.49 3.57 1.75
C MET A 88 33.56 2.12 2.21
N ASN A 89 32.72 1.76 3.18
CA ASN A 89 32.54 0.37 3.57
C ASN A 89 31.54 -0.34 2.65
N TRP A 90 32.06 -0.88 1.54
CA TRP A 90 31.27 -1.64 0.57
C TRP A 90 30.65 -2.91 1.14
N GLY A 91 31.21 -3.50 2.20
CA GLY A 91 30.61 -4.65 2.88
C GLY A 91 29.29 -4.29 3.56
N ILE A 92 29.26 -3.17 4.29
CA ILE A 92 28.05 -2.66 4.95
C ILE A 92 27.04 -2.17 3.91
N ALA A 93 27.49 -1.41 2.90
CA ALA A 93 26.63 -0.94 1.81
C ALA A 93 26.01 -2.11 1.03
N GLY A 94 26.81 -3.13 0.72
CA GLY A 94 26.37 -4.35 0.03
C GLY A 94 25.39 -5.17 0.86
N ALA A 95 25.62 -5.32 2.16
CA ALA A 95 24.66 -5.96 3.07
C ALA A 95 23.33 -5.19 3.13
N GLY A 96 23.39 -3.84 3.19
CA GLY A 96 22.22 -2.99 3.13
C GLY A 96 21.42 -3.16 1.85
N ALA A 97 22.09 -3.18 0.70
CA ALA A 97 21.47 -3.43 -0.60
C ALA A 97 20.85 -4.82 -0.69
N GLY A 98 21.55 -5.86 -0.20
CA GLY A 98 21.04 -7.23 -0.13
C GLY A 98 19.78 -7.35 0.72
N ALA A 99 19.77 -6.73 1.91
CA ALA A 99 18.58 -6.69 2.76
C ALA A 99 17.40 -5.94 2.10
N PHE A 100 17.68 -4.94 1.25
CA PHE A 100 16.61 -4.21 0.55
C PHE A 100 15.94 -5.09 -0.51
N LEU A 101 16.74 -5.91 -1.21
CA LEU A 101 16.21 -6.90 -2.16
C LEU A 101 15.31 -7.93 -1.46
N VAL A 102 15.65 -8.32 -0.23
CA VAL A 102 14.80 -9.21 0.59
C VAL A 102 13.47 -8.54 0.98
N ALA A 103 13.41 -7.21 1.09
CA ALA A 103 12.16 -6.49 1.35
C ALA A 103 11.16 -6.56 0.18
N LEU A 104 11.64 -6.68 -1.06
CA LEU A 104 10.81 -6.63 -2.28
C LEU A 104 9.68 -7.67 -2.33
N PRO A 105 9.91 -8.98 -2.06
CA PRO A 105 8.82 -9.96 -2.05
C PRO A 105 7.76 -9.65 -0.99
N PHE A 106 8.14 -9.07 0.16
CA PHE A 106 7.18 -8.66 1.18
C PHE A 106 6.35 -7.46 0.72
N ILE A 107 6.94 -6.50 0.02
CA ILE A 107 6.20 -5.36 -0.57
C ILE A 107 5.21 -5.85 -1.63
N ALA A 108 5.64 -6.75 -2.51
CA ALA A 108 4.74 -7.40 -3.47
C ALA A 108 3.60 -8.18 -2.78
N GLY A 109 3.93 -8.89 -1.70
CA GLY A 109 2.99 -9.57 -0.84
C GLY A 109 1.97 -8.61 -0.22
N TYR A 110 2.40 -7.47 0.31
CA TYR A 110 1.51 -6.43 0.82
C TYR A 110 0.55 -5.95 -0.28
N ASN A 111 1.08 -5.58 -1.46
CA ASN A 111 0.29 -5.06 -2.57
C ASN A 111 -0.78 -6.05 -3.04
N SER A 112 -0.43 -7.33 -3.13
CA SER A 112 -1.35 -8.40 -3.52
C SER A 112 -2.46 -8.60 -2.48
N ASN A 113 -2.10 -8.70 -1.20
CA ASN A 113 -3.08 -8.92 -0.13
C ASN A 113 -4.00 -7.70 0.07
N ALA A 114 -3.47 -6.46 -0.01
CA ALA A 114 -4.26 -5.23 0.06
C ALA A 114 -5.30 -5.16 -1.07
N LYS A 115 -4.87 -5.48 -2.31
CA LYS A 115 -5.77 -5.56 -3.46
C LYS A 115 -6.85 -6.61 -3.25
N ARG A 116 -6.48 -7.81 -2.79
CA ARG A 116 -7.42 -8.91 -2.58
C ARG A 116 -8.46 -8.60 -1.51
N ALA A 117 -8.04 -7.97 -0.41
CA ALA A 117 -8.95 -7.50 0.63
C ALA A 117 -9.97 -6.48 0.08
N ALA A 118 -9.52 -5.49 -0.70
CA ALA A 118 -10.39 -4.51 -1.34
C ALA A 118 -11.36 -5.15 -2.35
N GLU A 119 -10.91 -6.12 -3.14
CA GLU A 119 -11.75 -6.90 -4.06
C GLU A 119 -12.88 -7.63 -3.33
N ILE A 120 -12.56 -8.35 -2.26
CA ILE A 120 -13.54 -9.12 -1.49
C ILE A 120 -14.55 -8.16 -0.84
N TYR A 121 -14.08 -7.07 -0.25
CA TYR A 121 -14.96 -6.05 0.34
C TYR A 121 -15.92 -5.47 -0.71
N ASN A 122 -15.39 -4.99 -1.84
CA ASN A 122 -16.19 -4.44 -2.92
C ASN A 122 -17.21 -5.46 -3.46
N SER A 123 -16.81 -6.73 -3.59
CA SER A 123 -17.72 -7.80 -3.99
C SER A 123 -18.85 -8.03 -2.99
N LYS A 124 -18.59 -7.93 -1.68
CA LYS A 124 -19.62 -8.11 -0.63
C LYS A 124 -20.66 -6.99 -0.64
N ILE A 125 -20.27 -5.77 -1.05
CA ILE A 125 -21.19 -4.62 -1.16
C ILE A 125 -21.75 -4.41 -2.58
N GLY A 126 -21.48 -5.35 -3.51
CA GLY A 126 -21.99 -5.27 -4.89
C GLY A 126 -21.31 -4.21 -5.76
N ALA A 127 -20.13 -3.72 -5.36
CA ALA A 127 -19.38 -2.70 -6.08
C ALA A 127 -18.30 -3.27 -7.01
N LYS A 128 -18.04 -2.59 -8.13
CA LYS A 128 -16.89 -2.88 -9.00
C LYS A 128 -15.66 -2.13 -8.51
N MET A 129 -14.55 -2.86 -8.41
CA MET A 129 -13.28 -2.27 -8.02
C MET A 129 -12.78 -1.27 -9.09
N VAL A 130 -12.33 -0.10 -8.64
CA VAL A 130 -11.75 0.95 -9.48
C VAL A 130 -10.25 1.01 -9.20
N VAL A 131 -9.44 0.98 -10.26
CA VAL A 131 -7.97 1.09 -10.19
C VAL A 131 -7.55 2.40 -10.85
N HIS A 132 -6.74 3.18 -10.13
CA HIS A 132 -6.13 4.42 -10.59
C HIS A 132 -4.63 4.24 -10.79
#